data_AF-A0A1X1QQD7-F1
#
_entry.id   AF-A0A1X1QQD7-F1
#
_cell.length_a   1.000
_cell.length_b   1.000
_cell.length_c   1.000
_cell.angle_alpha   90.00
_cell.angle_beta   90.00
_cell.angle_gamma   90.00
#
_symmetry.space_group_name_H-M   'P 1'
#
loop_
_entity.id
_entity.type
_entity.pdbx_description
1 polymer ?
#
loop_
_entity_poly.entity_id
_entity_poly.type
_entity_poly.pdbx_seq_one_letter_code
_entity_poly.pdbx_strand_id
1 'polypeptide(L)'
;MNRLLNYIKCIDSGSPINLRAFFKLVDSLRLTHRREAQDVDATKHKGQLYIITRINDALISELRALAIENGGSRAAAAIQNRSHSVNVNGSFLLIREQFANPVVVMMDAAGQYDCPICQSEQALVIENRQNFIDADLMISFLEKHTAFKLMPKMNIIFSEGNEISNALHKNFLSQYDRIHLCMDVDLGGLTIARNLMSLLPDTQLKFLVPDDITERLDKIIEREQTDYIENVIKIGLSTPALAPYAKLIKDKQKTLEQESYLHE
;
A
#
# COMPACT_ATOMS: atom_id res chain seq x y z
N MET A 1 -18.64 11.36 1.81
CA MET A 1 -17.80 11.24 0.60
C MET A 1 -18.64 11.15 -0.68
N ASN A 2 -19.52 10.14 -0.86
CA ASN A 2 -20.38 10.00 -2.06
C ASN A 2 -21.63 10.90 -2.13
N ARG A 3 -21.89 11.73 -1.11
CA ARG A 3 -23.23 12.32 -0.90
C ARG A 3 -23.51 13.55 -1.77
N LEU A 4 -22.53 14.45 -1.95
CA LEU A 4 -22.69 15.63 -2.82
C LEU A 4 -22.81 15.19 -4.29
N LEU A 5 -21.92 14.31 -4.75
CA LEU A 5 -21.94 13.77 -6.11
C LEU A 5 -23.24 13.03 -6.42
N ASN A 6 -23.78 12.26 -5.46
CA ASN A 6 -25.10 11.65 -5.61
C ASN A 6 -26.23 12.69 -5.70
N TYR A 7 -26.18 13.78 -4.91
CA TYR A 7 -27.15 14.86 -5.07
C TYR A 7 -27.05 15.54 -6.43
N ILE A 8 -25.84 15.82 -6.93
CA ILE A 8 -25.64 16.40 -8.25
C ILE A 8 -26.20 15.47 -9.35
N LYS A 9 -25.90 14.18 -9.30
CA LYS A 9 -26.49 13.19 -10.24
C LYS A 9 -28.01 13.15 -10.18
N CYS A 10 -28.60 13.20 -8.98
CA CYS A 10 -30.05 13.26 -8.85
C CYS A 10 -30.63 14.56 -9.41
N ILE A 11 -29.98 15.70 -9.19
CA ILE A 11 -30.40 17.00 -9.73
C ILE A 11 -30.32 16.98 -11.26
N ASP A 12 -29.21 16.49 -11.84
CA ASP A 12 -29.00 16.41 -13.29
C ASP A 12 -30.00 15.45 -13.98
N SER A 13 -30.42 14.39 -13.28
CA SER A 13 -31.40 13.42 -13.79
C SER A 13 -32.86 13.76 -13.45
N GLY A 14 -33.12 14.90 -12.79
CA GLY A 14 -34.48 15.28 -12.35
C GLY A 14 -35.07 14.35 -11.27
N SER A 15 -34.23 13.58 -10.58
CA SER A 15 -34.63 12.63 -9.55
C SER A 15 -34.91 13.34 -8.20
N PRO A 16 -35.90 12.87 -7.41
CA PRO A 16 -36.21 13.48 -6.10
C PRO A 16 -35.06 13.37 -5.09
N ILE A 17 -34.78 14.45 -4.35
CA ILE A 17 -33.76 14.52 -3.30
C ILE A 17 -34.36 14.98 -1.97
N ASN A 18 -33.73 14.61 -0.85
CA ASN A 18 -34.07 15.20 0.45
C ASN A 18 -33.53 16.63 0.53
N LEU A 19 -34.41 17.61 0.29
CA LEU A 19 -34.04 19.03 0.18
C LEU A 19 -33.41 19.58 1.46
N ARG A 20 -33.96 19.21 2.63
CA ARG A 20 -33.44 19.66 3.93
C ARG A 20 -32.02 19.13 4.18
N ALA A 21 -31.78 17.87 3.84
CA ALA A 21 -30.46 17.26 3.98
C ALA A 21 -29.47 17.80 2.94
N PHE A 22 -29.93 18.15 1.74
CA PHE A 22 -29.12 18.82 0.72
C PHE A 22 -28.69 20.21 1.19
N PHE A 23 -29.60 21.05 1.69
CA PHE A 23 -29.24 22.38 2.21
C PHE A 23 -28.28 22.33 3.39
N LYS A 24 -28.49 21.43 4.36
CA LYS A 24 -27.53 21.24 5.46
C LYS A 24 -26.13 20.87 4.95
N LEU A 25 -26.05 20.08 3.89
CA LEU A 25 -24.77 19.72 3.28
C LEU A 25 -24.15 20.95 2.61
N VAL A 26 -24.89 21.67 1.77
CA VAL A 26 -24.39 22.87 1.07
C VAL A 26 -23.95 23.95 2.06
N ASP A 27 -24.72 24.18 3.13
CA ASP A 27 -24.41 25.20 4.16
C ASP A 27 -23.18 24.82 5.00
N SER A 28 -22.81 23.54 5.03
CA SER A 28 -21.57 23.08 5.69
C SER A 28 -20.32 23.26 4.83
N LEU A 29 -20.49 23.51 3.53
CA LEU A 29 -19.38 23.74 2.60
C LEU A 29 -18.91 25.20 2.69
N ARG A 30 -17.60 25.41 2.58
CA ARG A 30 -17.00 26.75 2.54
C ARG A 30 -17.02 27.29 1.11
N LEU A 31 -18.22 27.58 0.62
CA LEU A 31 -18.44 28.14 -0.72
C LEU A 31 -18.15 29.64 -0.77
N THR A 32 -17.67 30.09 -1.92
CA THR A 32 -17.52 31.50 -2.28
C THR A 32 -18.90 32.12 -2.47
N HIS A 33 -19.81 31.42 -3.17
CA HIS A 33 -21.22 31.80 -3.26
C HIS A 33 -22.00 31.16 -2.10
N ARG A 34 -22.38 31.96 -1.10
CA ARG A 34 -23.24 31.47 -0.01
C ARG A 34 -24.65 31.23 -0.54
N ARG A 35 -25.17 30.02 -0.30
CA ARG A 35 -26.52 29.63 -0.69
C ARG A 35 -27.58 30.53 -0.01
N GLU A 36 -28.38 31.20 -0.83
CA GLU A 36 -29.55 31.95 -0.41
C GLU A 36 -30.85 31.17 -0.68
N ALA A 37 -31.98 31.64 -0.14
CA ALA A 37 -33.27 30.98 -0.34
C ALA A 37 -33.72 30.99 -1.81
N GLN A 38 -33.39 32.05 -2.54
CA GLN A 38 -33.73 32.25 -3.95
C GLN A 38 -32.87 31.43 -4.93
N ASP A 39 -31.81 30.79 -4.42
CA ASP A 39 -30.87 30.06 -5.28
C ASP A 39 -31.40 28.69 -5.70
N VAL A 40 -32.46 28.17 -5.10
CA VAL A 40 -32.97 26.83 -5.39
C VAL A 40 -34.50 26.82 -5.40
N ASP A 41 -35.06 26.55 -6.58
CA ASP A 41 -36.48 26.25 -6.74
C ASP A 41 -36.69 24.74 -6.77
N ALA A 42 -37.70 24.25 -6.04
CA ALA A 42 -37.99 22.84 -5.97
C ALA A 42 -39.49 22.54 -5.86
N THR A 43 -39.94 21.48 -6.52
CA THR A 43 -41.32 20.99 -6.43
C THR A 43 -41.41 19.78 -5.50
N LYS A 44 -42.46 19.74 -4.67
CA LYS A 44 -42.63 18.64 -3.71
C LYS A 44 -43.04 17.36 -4.44
N HIS A 45 -42.31 16.28 -4.20
CA HIS A 45 -42.64 14.96 -4.75
C HIS A 45 -43.37 14.08 -3.73
N LYS A 46 -42.71 13.70 -2.62
CA LYS A 46 -43.31 12.87 -1.57
C LYS A 46 -42.56 13.01 -0.24
N GLY A 47 -43.28 13.20 0.86
CA GLY A 47 -42.67 13.34 2.19
C GLY A 47 -41.64 14.48 2.24
N GLN A 48 -40.37 14.15 2.52
CA GLN A 48 -39.23 15.09 2.52
C GLN A 48 -38.48 15.15 1.17
N LEU A 49 -38.96 14.48 0.12
CA LEU A 49 -38.34 14.43 -1.20
C LEU A 49 -38.91 15.49 -2.14
N TYR A 50 -38.03 16.20 -2.82
CA TYR A 50 -38.32 17.30 -3.74
C TYR A 50 -37.53 17.13 -5.03
N ILE A 51 -38.09 17.56 -6.16
CA ILE A 51 -37.39 17.64 -7.44
C ILE A 51 -36.93 19.09 -7.61
N ILE A 52 -35.63 19.30 -7.81
CA ILE A 52 -35.07 20.63 -8.07
C ILE A 52 -35.45 21.04 -9.49
N THR A 53 -36.11 22.18 -9.64
CA THR A 53 -36.52 22.73 -10.95
C THR A 53 -35.60 23.83 -11.44
N ARG A 54 -34.91 24.52 -10.51
CA ARG A 54 -33.90 25.52 -10.83
C ARG A 54 -32.87 25.58 -9.71
N ILE A 55 -31.62 25.80 -10.07
CA ILE A 55 -30.56 26.19 -9.15
C ILE A 55 -29.77 27.35 -9.76
N ASN A 56 -29.30 28.27 -8.93
CA ASN A 56 -28.45 29.39 -9.33
C ASN A 56 -27.18 28.86 -10.01
N ASP A 57 -26.81 29.44 -11.15
CA ASP A 57 -25.70 29.00 -11.99
C ASP A 57 -24.34 29.10 -11.29
N ALA A 58 -24.12 30.14 -10.48
CA ALA A 58 -22.89 30.30 -9.70
C ALA A 58 -22.79 29.20 -8.63
N LEU A 59 -23.89 28.94 -7.93
CA LEU A 59 -23.97 27.91 -6.90
C LEU A 59 -23.77 26.51 -7.48
N ILE A 60 -24.48 26.13 -8.55
CA ILE A 60 -24.34 24.79 -9.13
C ILE A 60 -22.97 24.59 -9.78
N SER A 61 -22.38 25.64 -10.35
CA SER A 61 -21.03 25.58 -10.91
C SER A 61 -19.99 25.29 -9.82
N GLU A 62 -20.09 25.96 -8.67
CA GLU A 62 -19.20 25.74 -7.53
C GLU A 62 -19.41 24.36 -6.89
N LEU A 63 -20.67 23.92 -6.74
CA LEU A 63 -21.01 22.59 -6.25
C LEU A 63 -20.53 21.47 -7.19
N ARG A 64 -20.60 21.67 -8.51
CA ARG A 64 -20.06 20.74 -9.52
C ARG A 64 -18.55 20.72 -9.49
N ALA A 65 -17.90 21.87 -9.38
CA ALA A 65 -16.44 21.95 -9.22
C ALA A 65 -15.99 21.16 -8.00
N LEU A 66 -16.68 21.31 -6.86
CA LEU A 66 -16.42 20.53 -5.64
C LEU A 66 -16.77 19.04 -5.79
N ALA A 67 -17.84 18.70 -6.51
CA ALA A 67 -18.20 17.31 -6.76
C ALA A 67 -17.18 16.60 -7.67
N ILE A 68 -16.61 17.33 -8.64
CA ILE A 68 -15.53 16.88 -9.52
C ILE A 68 -14.21 16.80 -8.73
N GLU A 69 -13.90 17.79 -7.89
CA GLU A 69 -12.74 17.80 -6.97
C GLU A 69 -12.74 16.59 -6.02
N ASN A 70 -13.92 16.18 -5.54
CA ASN A 70 -14.10 15.03 -4.65
C ASN A 70 -14.32 13.69 -5.40
N GLY A 71 -14.34 13.70 -6.73
CA GLY A 71 -14.67 12.53 -7.57
C GLY A 71 -13.79 12.34 -8.81
N GLY A 72 -12.70 13.10 -8.97
CA GLY A 72 -11.88 13.18 -10.18
C GLY A 72 -10.41 12.81 -9.95
N SER A 73 -9.77 12.30 -11.01
CA SER A 73 -8.40 11.76 -11.03
C SER A 73 -7.34 12.74 -10.48
N ARG A 74 -6.20 12.21 -10.02
CA ARG A 74 -5.07 12.94 -9.42
C ARG A 74 -4.60 14.17 -10.22
N ALA A 75 -4.83 14.21 -11.54
CA ALA A 75 -4.53 15.37 -12.38
C ALA A 75 -5.34 16.61 -11.95
N ALA A 76 -6.61 16.45 -11.56
CA ALA A 76 -7.43 17.53 -11.02
C ALA A 76 -6.96 17.97 -9.62
N ALA A 77 -6.48 17.04 -8.79
CA ALA A 77 -5.95 17.31 -7.45
C ALA A 77 -4.56 17.98 -7.46
N ALA A 78 -3.72 17.67 -8.45
CA ALA A 78 -2.39 18.25 -8.62
C ALA A 78 -2.45 19.73 -9.03
N ILE A 79 -3.42 20.12 -9.87
CA ILE A 79 -3.66 21.52 -10.27
C ILE A 79 -3.98 22.43 -9.06
N GLN A 80 -4.44 21.85 -7.94
CA GLN A 80 -4.73 22.57 -6.70
C GLN A 80 -3.79 22.25 -5.52
N ASN A 81 -2.57 21.72 -5.77
CA ASN A 81 -1.60 21.39 -4.73
C ASN A 81 -2.11 20.39 -3.65
N ARG A 82 -3.04 19.49 -4.00
CA ARG A 82 -3.59 18.45 -3.12
C ARG A 82 -3.29 17.03 -3.61
N SER A 83 -2.17 16.83 -4.32
CA SER A 83 -1.75 15.54 -4.90
C SER A 83 -1.50 14.40 -3.89
N HIS A 84 -1.49 14.70 -2.58
CA HIS A 84 -1.37 13.73 -1.49
C HIS A 84 -2.68 13.02 -1.12
N SER A 85 -3.83 13.52 -1.58
CA SER A 85 -5.14 12.95 -1.21
C SER A 85 -5.74 12.00 -2.27
N VAL A 86 -4.97 11.63 -3.30
CA VAL A 86 -5.39 10.71 -4.36
C VAL A 86 -4.29 9.67 -4.60
N ASN A 87 -4.66 8.40 -4.67
CA ASN A 87 -3.75 7.28 -4.98
C ASN A 87 -2.88 7.60 -6.20
N VAL A 88 -1.60 7.25 -6.13
CA VAL A 88 -0.64 7.39 -7.23
C VAL A 88 -1.18 6.61 -8.45
N ASN A 89 -1.19 7.23 -9.63
CA ASN A 89 -1.69 6.63 -10.89
C ASN A 89 -0.69 5.62 -11.50
N GLY A 90 -0.12 4.76 -10.65
CA GLY A 90 0.94 3.85 -10.99
C GLY A 90 1.87 3.62 -9.80
N SER A 91 2.73 2.63 -9.91
CA SER A 91 3.77 2.34 -8.93
C SER A 91 5.01 1.85 -9.67
N PHE A 92 6.08 1.59 -8.92
CA PHE A 92 7.27 0.98 -9.51
C PHE A 92 7.93 0.03 -8.53
N LEU A 93 8.67 -0.93 -9.08
CA LEU A 93 9.58 -1.78 -8.34
C LEU A 93 10.99 -1.60 -8.88
N LEU A 94 11.96 -1.52 -7.97
CA LEU A 94 13.37 -1.59 -8.31
C LEU A 94 13.82 -3.05 -8.23
N ILE A 95 14.35 -3.57 -9.34
CA ILE A 95 14.68 -4.98 -9.51
C ILE A 95 16.02 -5.12 -10.21
N ARG A 96 16.80 -6.16 -9.91
CA ARG A 96 18.04 -6.50 -10.62
C ARG A 96 18.08 -7.99 -10.93
N GLU A 97 18.72 -8.34 -12.04
CA GLU A 97 19.09 -9.72 -12.33
C GLU A 97 20.43 -9.99 -11.65
N GLN A 98 20.42 -10.78 -10.57
CA GLN A 98 21.61 -11.06 -9.77
C GLN A 98 22.42 -9.78 -9.45
N PHE A 99 23.67 -9.72 -9.90
CA PHE A 99 24.60 -8.62 -9.64
C PHE A 99 24.58 -7.53 -10.72
N ALA A 100 23.68 -7.60 -11.71
CA ALA A 100 23.51 -6.53 -12.70
C ALA A 100 23.03 -5.23 -12.05
N ASN A 101 23.13 -4.12 -12.80
CA ASN A 101 22.55 -2.85 -12.39
C ASN A 101 21.03 -2.98 -12.25
N PRO A 102 20.42 -2.34 -11.24
CA PRO A 102 18.99 -2.36 -11.08
C PRO A 102 18.28 -1.60 -12.20
N VAL A 103 17.10 -2.11 -12.54
CA VAL A 103 16.15 -1.54 -13.49
C VAL A 103 14.84 -1.26 -12.75
N VAL A 104 14.05 -0.38 -13.33
CA VAL A 104 12.74 -0.01 -12.78
C VAL A 104 11.65 -0.70 -13.60
N VAL A 105 10.78 -1.44 -12.93
CA VAL A 105 9.53 -1.95 -13.53
C VAL A 105 8.43 -0.97 -13.14
N MET A 106 7.84 -0.33 -14.13
CA MET A 106 6.73 0.61 -13.92
C MET A 106 5.40 -0.12 -14.06
N MET A 107 4.49 0.08 -13.11
CA MET A 107 3.12 -0.39 -13.17
C MET A 107 2.18 0.79 -13.41
N ASP A 108 1.25 0.66 -14.35
CA ASP A 108 0.20 1.66 -14.55
C ASP A 108 -0.93 1.52 -13.50
N ALA A 109 -1.95 2.37 -13.60
CA ALA A 109 -3.09 2.36 -12.69
C ALA A 109 -3.96 1.08 -12.78
N ALA A 110 -3.81 0.28 -13.84
CA ALA A 110 -4.46 -1.02 -14.00
C ALA A 110 -3.56 -2.18 -13.56
N GLY A 111 -2.36 -1.90 -13.05
CA GLY A 111 -1.36 -2.90 -12.69
C GLY A 111 -0.76 -3.61 -13.90
N GLN A 112 -0.86 -3.03 -15.10
CA GLN A 112 -0.12 -3.49 -16.27
C GLN A 112 1.31 -2.99 -16.18
N TYR A 113 2.27 -3.80 -16.62
CA TYR A 113 3.68 -3.50 -16.52
C TYR A 113 4.43 -3.93 -17.77
N ASP A 114 5.55 -3.27 -18.00
CA ASP A 114 6.59 -3.72 -18.93
C ASP A 114 7.86 -3.99 -18.12
N CYS A 115 8.40 -5.19 -18.26
CA CYS A 115 9.55 -5.65 -17.49
C CYS A 115 10.77 -5.80 -18.43
N PRO A 116 11.81 -4.95 -18.28
CA PRO A 116 12.96 -4.97 -19.18
C PRO A 116 13.91 -6.16 -18.96
N ILE A 117 13.63 -7.01 -17.97
CA ILE A 117 14.40 -8.21 -17.65
C ILE A 117 13.52 -9.45 -17.69
N CYS A 118 14.13 -10.61 -17.96
CA CYS A 118 13.41 -11.87 -17.93
C CYS A 118 13.01 -12.20 -16.49
N GLN A 119 11.72 -12.39 -16.25
CA GLN A 119 11.26 -12.91 -14.97
C GLN A 119 11.74 -14.35 -14.78
N SER A 120 12.34 -14.62 -13.62
CA SER A 120 12.71 -15.97 -13.19
C SER A 120 11.55 -16.65 -12.47
N GLU A 121 11.62 -17.98 -12.29
CA GLU A 121 10.63 -18.73 -11.48
C GLU A 121 10.64 -18.30 -10.00
N GLN A 122 11.79 -17.82 -9.51
CA GLN A 122 11.97 -17.42 -8.11
C GLN A 122 12.49 -15.99 -8.01
N ALA A 123 12.14 -15.30 -6.92
CA ALA A 123 12.70 -13.99 -6.58
C ALA A 123 13.21 -13.95 -5.14
N LEU A 124 14.17 -13.07 -4.88
CA LEU A 124 14.57 -12.64 -3.54
C LEU A 124 14.12 -11.20 -3.33
N VAL A 125 13.39 -10.95 -2.26
CA VAL A 125 13.07 -9.59 -1.80
C VAL A 125 14.04 -9.21 -0.70
N ILE A 126 14.63 -8.02 -0.80
CA ILE A 126 15.50 -7.42 0.21
C ILE A 126 14.86 -6.11 0.68
N GLU A 127 14.70 -5.96 1.99
CA GLU A 127 14.11 -4.79 2.61
C GLU A 127 15.08 -3.62 2.73
N ASN A 128 16.29 -3.88 3.22
CA ASN A 128 17.26 -2.83 3.49
C ASN A 128 17.97 -2.36 2.20
N ARG A 129 18.10 -1.04 2.05
CA ARG A 129 18.72 -0.42 0.86
C ARG A 129 20.20 -0.76 0.73
N GLN A 130 20.96 -0.72 1.82
CA GLN A 130 22.38 -1.04 1.80
C GLN A 130 22.59 -2.51 1.43
N ASN A 131 21.82 -3.43 2.02
CA ASN A 131 21.86 -4.85 1.64
C ASN A 131 21.47 -5.10 0.18
N PHE A 132 20.59 -4.28 -0.42
CA PHE A 132 20.25 -4.37 -1.84
C PHE A 132 21.35 -3.84 -2.76
N ILE A 133 22.06 -2.80 -2.33
CA ILE A 133 23.25 -2.28 -3.03
C ILE A 133 24.36 -3.35 -2.99
N ASP A 134 24.66 -3.85 -1.80
CA ASP A 134 25.67 -4.88 -1.52
C ASP A 134 25.08 -6.30 -1.65
N ALA A 135 24.31 -6.54 -2.70
CA ALA A 135 23.58 -7.80 -2.89
C ALA A 135 24.50 -9.02 -2.98
N ASP A 136 25.74 -8.86 -3.41
CA ASP A 136 26.77 -9.91 -3.44
C ASP A 136 27.18 -10.37 -2.05
N LEU A 137 27.44 -9.43 -1.13
CA LEU A 137 27.70 -9.73 0.28
C LEU A 137 26.48 -10.35 0.93
N MET A 138 25.30 -9.77 0.69
CA MET A 138 24.06 -10.25 1.27
C MET A 138 23.70 -11.67 0.80
N ILE A 139 23.86 -11.96 -0.50
CA ILE A 139 23.64 -13.30 -1.04
C ILE A 139 24.66 -14.28 -0.45
N SER A 140 25.94 -13.90 -0.38
CA SER A 140 26.98 -14.76 0.20
C SER A 140 26.65 -15.12 1.65
N PHE A 141 26.15 -14.16 2.44
CA PHE A 141 25.66 -14.41 3.78
C PHE A 141 24.47 -15.38 3.78
N LEU A 142 23.43 -15.12 2.97
CA LEU A 142 22.23 -15.96 2.91
C LEU A 142 22.55 -17.41 2.51
N GLU A 143 23.46 -17.62 1.55
CA GLU A 143 23.83 -18.96 1.10
C GLU A 143 24.64 -19.75 2.14
N LYS A 144 25.35 -19.05 3.04
CA LYS A 144 26.17 -19.63 4.10
C LYS A 144 25.37 -19.90 5.38
N HIS A 145 24.42 -19.03 5.72
CA HIS A 145 23.70 -19.06 6.99
C HIS A 145 22.23 -19.50 6.86
N THR A 146 21.76 -19.82 5.65
CA THR A 146 20.38 -20.32 5.45
C THR A 146 20.35 -21.43 4.38
N ALA A 147 19.17 -22.05 4.20
CA ALA A 147 18.92 -22.97 3.09
C ALA A 147 18.72 -22.29 1.71
N PHE A 148 18.87 -20.96 1.61
CA PHE A 148 18.77 -20.22 0.36
C PHE A 148 19.95 -20.54 -0.58
N LYS A 149 19.68 -20.56 -1.88
CA LYS A 149 20.69 -20.66 -2.95
C LYS A 149 20.33 -19.73 -4.09
N LEU A 150 21.31 -19.00 -4.59
CA LEU A 150 21.14 -18.10 -5.73
C LEU A 150 20.95 -18.95 -7.00
N MET A 151 19.80 -18.80 -7.66
CA MET A 151 19.54 -19.45 -8.94
C MET A 151 20.08 -18.60 -10.11
N PRO A 152 20.44 -19.22 -11.25
CA PRO A 152 20.74 -18.50 -12.47
C PRO A 152 19.60 -17.55 -12.86
N LYS A 153 19.94 -16.30 -13.18
CA LYS A 153 18.99 -15.24 -13.56
C LYS A 153 17.94 -14.87 -12.50
N MET A 154 18.14 -15.29 -11.25
CA MET A 154 17.18 -14.97 -10.19
C MET A 154 17.05 -13.46 -10.02
N ASN A 155 15.81 -13.01 -9.96
CA ASN A 155 15.49 -11.62 -9.74
C ASN A 155 15.63 -11.24 -8.26
N ILE A 156 16.25 -10.10 -7.99
CA ILE A 156 16.36 -9.49 -6.66
C ILE A 156 15.55 -8.20 -6.67
N ILE A 157 14.59 -8.07 -5.75
CA ILE A 157 13.62 -6.98 -5.69
C ILE A 157 13.87 -6.20 -4.40
N PHE A 158 14.00 -4.88 -4.51
CA PHE A 158 14.03 -3.99 -3.34
C PHE A 158 12.60 -3.75 -2.85
N SER A 159 12.34 -3.96 -1.57
CA SER A 159 10.97 -3.90 -1.04
C SER A 159 10.45 -2.47 -0.81
N GLU A 160 11.37 -1.52 -0.54
CA GLU A 160 11.05 -0.16 -0.09
C GLU A 160 10.01 -0.16 1.05
N GLY A 161 10.32 -0.92 2.11
CA GLY A 161 9.40 -1.13 3.23
C GLY A 161 8.12 -1.83 2.77
N ASN A 162 6.96 -1.28 3.14
CA ASN A 162 5.66 -1.87 2.84
C ASN A 162 5.16 -1.58 1.41
N GLU A 163 5.84 -0.75 0.63
CA GLU A 163 5.40 -0.39 -0.73
C GLU A 163 5.38 -1.60 -1.67
N ILE A 164 6.25 -2.60 -1.46
CA ILE A 164 6.19 -3.85 -2.23
C ILE A 164 4.81 -4.54 -2.17
N SER A 165 4.06 -4.36 -1.08
CA SER A 165 2.73 -4.93 -0.90
C SER A 165 1.59 -4.11 -1.54
N ASN A 166 1.92 -3.10 -2.34
CA ASN A 166 0.94 -2.33 -3.11
C ASN A 166 0.14 -3.25 -4.06
N ALA A 167 -1.18 -3.04 -4.12
CA ALA A 167 -2.08 -3.80 -4.97
C ALA A 167 -1.69 -3.80 -6.45
N LEU A 168 -1.06 -2.71 -6.94
CA LEU A 168 -0.59 -2.60 -8.31
C LEU A 168 0.54 -3.58 -8.64
N HIS A 169 1.28 -4.06 -7.64
CA HIS A 169 2.37 -5.02 -7.83
C HIS A 169 1.88 -6.47 -7.97
N LYS A 170 0.60 -6.74 -7.70
CA LYS A 170 0.07 -8.11 -7.68
C LYS A 170 0.32 -8.85 -8.99
N ASN A 171 -0.01 -8.25 -10.13
CA ASN A 171 0.11 -8.90 -11.43
C ASN A 171 1.58 -9.25 -11.74
N PHE A 172 2.52 -8.40 -11.33
CA PHE A 172 3.95 -8.63 -11.52
C PHE A 172 4.48 -9.72 -10.59
N LEU A 173 4.21 -9.59 -9.28
CA LEU A 173 4.75 -10.49 -8.27
C LEU A 173 4.12 -11.90 -8.31
N SER A 174 2.89 -12.03 -8.81
CA SER A 174 2.23 -13.34 -8.97
C SER A 174 2.81 -14.19 -10.10
N GLN A 175 3.72 -13.66 -10.93
CA GLN A 175 4.42 -14.47 -11.95
C GLN A 175 5.53 -15.34 -11.36
N TYR A 176 5.97 -15.08 -10.13
CA TYR A 176 6.94 -15.92 -9.44
C TYR A 176 6.23 -17.11 -8.80
N ASP A 177 6.79 -18.29 -8.96
CA ASP A 177 6.35 -19.49 -8.23
C ASP A 177 6.70 -19.37 -6.75
N ARG A 178 7.88 -18.79 -6.47
CA ARG A 178 8.39 -18.60 -5.10
C ARG A 178 9.08 -17.26 -4.92
N ILE A 179 8.78 -16.62 -3.79
CA ILE A 179 9.46 -15.40 -3.36
C ILE A 179 10.09 -15.65 -1.98
N HIS A 180 11.41 -15.51 -1.91
CA HIS A 180 12.15 -15.52 -0.67
C HIS A 180 12.16 -14.11 -0.08
N LEU A 181 11.70 -13.96 1.16
CA LEU A 181 11.59 -12.70 1.86
C LEU A 181 12.78 -12.57 2.81
N CYS A 182 13.78 -11.81 2.40
CA CYS A 182 14.76 -11.31 3.33
C CYS A 182 14.20 -10.00 3.88
N MET A 183 13.70 -10.05 5.12
CA MET A 183 13.19 -8.89 5.87
C MET A 183 13.93 -8.77 7.22
N ASP A 184 13.75 -7.65 7.91
CA ASP A 184 14.18 -7.52 9.30
C ASP A 184 13.40 -8.51 10.20
N VAL A 185 14.04 -8.99 11.26
CA VAL A 185 13.40 -9.86 12.26
C VAL A 185 12.75 -8.99 13.33
N ASP A 186 11.69 -8.30 12.91
CA ASP A 186 10.99 -7.30 13.71
C ASP A 186 9.49 -7.25 13.32
N LEU A 187 8.73 -6.34 13.93
CA LEU A 187 7.31 -6.12 13.63
C LEU A 187 7.09 -5.59 12.20
N GLY A 188 8.01 -4.75 11.69
CA GLY A 188 7.95 -4.20 10.34
C GLY A 188 8.06 -5.28 9.27
N GLY A 189 9.13 -6.06 9.30
CA GLY A 189 9.39 -7.17 8.39
C GLY A 189 8.28 -8.23 8.43
N LEU A 190 7.76 -8.57 9.62
CA LEU A 190 6.60 -9.46 9.73
C LEU A 190 5.32 -8.86 9.14
N THR A 191 5.13 -7.55 9.26
CA THR A 191 3.99 -6.84 8.66
C THR A 191 4.07 -6.86 7.13
N ILE A 192 5.23 -6.58 6.55
CA ILE A 192 5.47 -6.63 5.11
C ILE A 192 5.21 -8.04 4.59
N ALA A 193 5.77 -9.06 5.25
CA ALA A 193 5.57 -10.45 4.86
C ALA A 193 4.09 -10.88 4.91
N ARG A 194 3.35 -10.51 5.96
CA ARG A 194 1.91 -10.79 6.05
C ARG A 194 1.13 -10.13 4.92
N ASN A 195 1.45 -8.87 4.62
CA ASN A 195 0.76 -8.12 3.58
C ASN A 195 1.03 -8.73 2.19
N LEU A 196 2.26 -9.17 1.92
CA LEU A 196 2.61 -9.92 0.71
C LEU A 196 1.88 -11.26 0.63
N MET A 197 1.79 -12.02 1.74
CA MET A 197 1.03 -13.28 1.78
C MET A 197 -0.46 -13.07 1.52
N SER A 198 -1.01 -11.93 1.95
CA SER A 198 -2.40 -11.56 1.66
C SER A 198 -2.60 -11.12 0.21
N LEU A 199 -1.59 -10.43 -0.37
CA LEU A 199 -1.60 -9.97 -1.74
C LEU A 199 -1.47 -11.12 -2.75
N LEU A 200 -0.67 -12.13 -2.41
CA LEU A 200 -0.23 -13.23 -3.27
C LEU A 200 -0.56 -14.59 -2.63
N PRO A 201 -1.86 -14.94 -2.46
CA PRO A 201 -2.26 -16.16 -1.76
C PRO A 201 -1.81 -17.45 -2.47
N ASP A 202 -1.59 -17.40 -3.79
CA ASP A 202 -1.22 -18.54 -4.62
C ASP A 202 0.31 -18.64 -4.86
N THR A 203 1.09 -17.67 -4.38
CA THR A 203 2.55 -17.64 -4.52
C THR A 203 3.22 -18.17 -3.26
N GLN A 204 4.25 -19.02 -3.42
CA GLN A 204 4.98 -19.53 -2.27
C GLN A 204 5.91 -18.45 -1.68
N LEU A 205 5.56 -17.94 -0.51
CA LEU A 205 6.37 -16.96 0.21
C LEU A 205 7.16 -17.63 1.34
N LYS A 206 8.49 -17.44 1.36
CA LYS A 206 9.38 -18.00 2.39
C LYS A 206 10.12 -16.88 3.11
N PHE A 207 9.82 -16.68 4.40
CA PHE A 207 10.57 -15.76 5.25
C PHE A 207 11.93 -16.37 5.62
N LEU A 208 13.01 -15.66 5.27
CA LEU A 208 14.37 -16.11 5.51
C LEU A 208 14.84 -15.63 6.89
N VAL A 209 15.37 -16.56 7.68
CA VAL A 209 16.12 -16.27 8.90
C VAL A 209 17.38 -17.14 8.90
N PRO A 210 18.51 -16.63 9.41
CA PRO A 210 19.72 -17.42 9.53
C PRO A 210 19.59 -18.52 10.59
N ASP A 211 20.29 -19.63 10.38
CA ASP A 211 20.23 -20.80 11.25
C ASP A 211 20.77 -20.51 12.67
N ASP A 212 21.62 -19.48 12.81
CA ASP A 212 22.19 -18.96 14.05
C ASP A 212 21.41 -17.76 14.64
N ILE A 213 20.18 -17.49 14.19
CA ILE A 213 19.39 -16.30 14.59
C ILE A 213 19.25 -16.14 16.10
N THR A 214 19.17 -17.25 16.84
CA THR A 214 19.07 -17.24 18.31
C THR A 214 20.32 -16.62 18.94
N GLU A 215 21.51 -16.98 18.46
CA GLU A 215 22.80 -16.48 18.95
C GLU A 215 22.97 -15.00 18.63
N ARG A 216 22.50 -14.57 17.46
CA ARG A 216 22.52 -13.15 17.05
C ARG A 216 21.65 -12.30 17.97
N LEU A 217 20.42 -12.74 18.22
CA LEU A 217 19.50 -12.05 19.15
C LEU A 217 20.05 -12.03 20.58
N ASP A 218 20.81 -13.04 21.01
CA ASP A 218 21.41 -13.04 22.35
C ASP A 218 22.47 -11.95 22.54
N LYS A 219 23.13 -11.50 21.46
CA LYS A 219 24.11 -10.40 21.49
C LYS A 219 23.46 -9.02 21.58
N ILE A 220 22.20 -8.87 21.17
CA ILE A 220 21.48 -7.58 21.23
C ILE A 220 21.19 -7.23 22.70
N ILE A 221 21.53 -6.02 23.12
CA ILE A 221 21.39 -5.60 24.53
C ILE A 221 19.96 -5.10 24.80
N GLU A 222 19.44 -4.28 23.89
CA GLU A 222 18.15 -3.62 24.02
C GLU A 222 17.00 -4.63 23.91
N ARG A 223 15.90 -4.35 24.61
CA ARG A 223 14.69 -5.17 24.59
C ARG A 223 13.50 -4.33 24.20
N GLU A 224 12.60 -4.95 23.47
CA GLU A 224 11.34 -4.35 23.07
C GLU A 224 10.34 -4.27 24.22
N GLN A 225 9.44 -3.29 24.12
CA GLN A 225 8.39 -3.07 25.11
C GLN A 225 7.26 -4.09 24.97
N THR A 226 6.49 -4.31 26.04
CA THR A 226 5.38 -5.27 26.06
C THR A 226 4.37 -5.02 24.93
N ASP A 227 3.96 -3.76 24.71
CA ASP A 227 2.99 -3.40 23.66
C ASP A 227 3.47 -3.76 22.25
N TYR A 228 4.78 -3.66 22.01
CA TYR A 228 5.40 -4.09 20.75
C TYR A 228 5.27 -5.61 20.59
N ILE A 229 5.63 -6.37 21.63
CA ILE A 229 5.55 -7.84 21.63
C ILE A 229 4.11 -8.32 21.44
N GLU A 230 3.12 -7.64 22.03
CA GLU A 230 1.71 -7.95 21.80
C GLU A 230 1.32 -7.84 20.32
N ASN A 231 1.81 -6.82 19.62
CA ASN A 231 1.55 -6.65 18.19
C ASN A 231 2.23 -7.73 17.34
N VAL A 232 3.45 -8.14 17.70
CA VAL A 232 4.14 -9.27 17.07
C VAL A 232 3.34 -10.57 17.24
N ILE A 233 2.84 -10.84 18.46
CA ILE A 233 2.01 -12.02 18.74
C ILE A 233 0.75 -12.01 17.88
N LYS A 234 0.07 -10.86 17.74
CA LYS A 234 -1.13 -10.73 16.89
C LYS A 234 -0.85 -11.12 15.43
N ILE A 235 0.32 -10.77 14.89
CA ILE A 235 0.71 -11.19 13.54
C ILE A 235 0.89 -12.71 13.48
N GLY A 236 1.66 -13.30 14.41
CA GLY A 236 1.89 -14.74 14.44
C GLY A 236 0.60 -15.57 14.59
N LEU A 237 -0.37 -15.07 15.36
CA LEU A 237 -1.69 -15.71 15.53
C LEU A 237 -2.57 -15.60 14.28
N SER A 238 -2.52 -14.46 13.58
CA SER A 238 -3.32 -14.24 12.36
C SER A 238 -2.71 -14.86 11.11
N THR A 239 -1.40 -15.13 11.12
CA THR A 239 -0.65 -15.62 9.96
C THR A 239 0.22 -16.82 10.36
N PRO A 240 -0.29 -18.06 10.28
CA PRO A 240 0.40 -19.25 10.79
C PRO A 240 1.81 -19.47 10.23
N ALA A 241 2.05 -19.10 8.98
CA ALA A 241 3.38 -19.17 8.35
C ALA A 241 4.43 -18.27 9.03
N LEU A 242 3.99 -17.21 9.72
CA LEU A 242 4.86 -16.28 10.45
C LEU A 242 4.96 -16.58 11.95
N ALA A 243 4.18 -17.55 12.46
CA ALA A 243 4.15 -17.89 13.88
C ALA A 243 5.52 -18.27 14.47
N PRO A 244 6.41 -19.02 13.78
CA PRO A 244 7.73 -19.34 14.31
C PRO A 244 8.59 -18.10 14.58
N TYR A 245 8.55 -17.12 13.68
CA TYR A 245 9.34 -15.89 13.78
C TYR A 245 8.75 -14.93 14.81
N ALA A 246 7.42 -14.80 14.85
CA ALA A 246 6.74 -14.04 15.89
C ALA A 246 7.02 -14.61 17.30
N LYS A 247 7.06 -15.94 17.42
CA LYS A 247 7.45 -16.62 18.66
C LYS A 247 8.91 -16.32 19.03
N LEU A 248 9.83 -16.35 18.06
CA LEU A 248 11.24 -16.04 18.30
C LEU A 248 11.43 -14.63 18.88
N ILE A 249 10.81 -13.62 18.26
CA ILE A 249 10.84 -12.22 18.74
C ILE A 249 10.21 -12.12 20.14
N LYS A 250 9.07 -12.77 20.36
CA LYS A 250 8.40 -12.81 21.67
C LYS A 250 9.31 -13.41 22.75
N ASP A 251 9.90 -14.56 22.49
CA ASP A 251 10.68 -15.32 23.48
C ASP A 251 12.00 -14.60 23.82
N LYS A 252 12.62 -13.94 22.83
CA LYS A 252 13.85 -13.15 23.03
C LYS A 252 13.59 -11.73 23.50
N GLN A 253 12.40 -11.18 23.22
CA GLN A 253 12.03 -9.77 23.39
C GLN A 253 12.96 -8.81 22.64
N LYS A 254 13.45 -9.23 21.48
CA LYS A 254 14.51 -8.54 20.73
C LYS A 254 14.25 -8.65 19.24
N THR A 255 14.78 -7.70 18.50
CA THR A 255 14.70 -7.56 17.05
C THR A 255 16.08 -7.66 16.43
N LEU A 256 16.14 -7.88 15.11
CA LEU A 256 17.41 -7.90 14.37
C LEU A 256 17.25 -7.23 13.00
N GLU A 257 18.10 -6.24 12.75
CA GLU A 257 18.19 -5.54 11.47
C GLU A 257 19.09 -6.29 10.48
N GLN A 258 18.76 -6.22 9.20
CA GLN A 258 19.52 -6.82 8.10
C GLN A 258 20.93 -6.28 7.93
N GLU A 259 21.17 -5.02 8.28
CA GLU A 259 22.49 -4.40 8.13
C GLU A 259 23.55 -5.14 8.96
N SER A 260 23.13 -5.82 10.05
CA SER A 260 24.01 -6.66 10.86
C SER A 260 24.65 -7.81 10.08
N TYR A 261 24.08 -8.22 8.95
CA TYR A 261 24.58 -9.31 8.12
C TYR A 261 25.78 -8.92 7.24
N LEU A 262 26.01 -7.63 6.99
CA LEU A 262 27.06 -7.16 6.08
C LEU A 262 28.45 -7.08 6.72
N HIS A 263 28.56 -7.31 8.03
CA HIS A 263 29.78 -7.12 8.81
C HIS A 263 30.46 -8.43 9.24
N GLU A 264 30.19 -9.54 8.54
CA GLU A 264 30.65 -10.90 8.88
C GLU A 264 31.41 -11.63 7.79
#